data_AF-A0A6B2G520-F1
#
_entry.id   AF-A0A6B2G520-F1
#
_cell.length_a   1.000
_cell.length_b   1.000
_cell.length_c   1.000
_cell.angle_alpha   90.00
_cell.angle_beta   90.00
_cell.angle_gamma   90.00
#
_symmetry.space_group_name_H-M   'P 1'
#
loop_
_entity.id
_entity.type
_entity.pdbx_description
1 polymer ?
#
loop_
_entity_poly.entity_id
_entity_poly.type
_entity_poly.pdbx_seq_one_letter_code
_entity_poly.pdbx_strand_id
1 'polypeptide(L)'
;MTYKSCVKENLLDREKRKDFCKIQRTCRDLDMRNDVMKPINNLYWPPIFLDKSDQELTKLEEMLAAELVVDPDRLDSSELQNYIEQIWQYLKEKYFYCYWCGCFYTDYEDFVSNCPGPLKHDHDCE
;
A
#
# COMPACT_ATOMS: atom_id res chain seq x y z
N MET A 1 4.73 -16.34 31.31
CA MET A 1 4.10 -15.39 30.37
C MET A 1 5.22 -14.59 29.74
N THR A 2 5.51 -14.89 28.48
CA THR A 2 6.85 -14.82 27.87
C THR A 2 7.13 -13.45 27.25
N TYR A 3 8.01 -12.68 27.89
CA TYR A 3 8.58 -11.40 27.42
C TYR A 3 9.03 -11.40 25.95
N LYS A 4 9.41 -12.57 25.39
CA LYS A 4 9.81 -12.74 24.00
C LYS A 4 8.70 -12.58 22.95
N SER A 5 7.41 -12.76 23.30
CA SER A 5 6.31 -12.63 22.30
C SER A 5 6.00 -11.18 21.96
N CYS A 6 5.88 -10.31 22.97
CA CYS A 6 5.53 -8.90 22.75
C CYS A 6 6.60 -8.14 21.94
N VAL A 7 7.89 -8.49 22.09
CA VAL A 7 8.97 -7.87 21.30
C VAL A 7 8.90 -8.24 19.81
N LYS A 8 8.48 -9.48 19.49
CA LYS A 8 8.34 -9.92 18.09
C LYS A 8 7.16 -9.25 17.38
N GLU A 9 6.03 -9.10 18.06
CA GLU A 9 4.85 -8.40 17.54
C GLU A 9 5.19 -6.93 17.20
N ASN A 10 5.95 -6.25 18.05
CA ASN A 10 6.39 -4.88 17.80
C ASN A 10 7.36 -4.73 16.61
N LEU A 11 8.16 -5.76 16.28
CA LEU A 11 9.05 -5.74 15.12
C LEU A 11 8.28 -5.98 13.82
N LEU A 12 7.35 -6.94 13.83
CA LEU A 12 6.49 -7.24 12.70
C LEU A 12 5.64 -6.02 12.30
N ASP A 13 5.12 -5.30 13.29
CA ASP A 13 4.33 -4.09 13.05
C ASP A 13 5.15 -2.96 12.42
N ARG A 14 6.42 -2.83 12.82
CA ARG A 14 7.34 -1.85 12.22
C ARG A 14 7.66 -2.20 10.77
N GLU A 15 7.81 -3.49 10.45
CA GLU A 15 8.03 -3.94 9.08
C GLU A 15 6.81 -3.69 8.21
N LYS A 16 5.61 -4.05 8.68
CA LYS A 16 4.35 -3.76 7.98
C LYS A 16 4.18 -2.28 7.68
N ARG A 17 4.46 -1.38 8.64
CA ARG A 17 4.41 0.07 8.38
C ARG A 17 5.41 0.50 7.30
N LYS A 18 6.63 -0.05 7.30
CA LYS A 18 7.62 0.23 6.25
C LYS A 18 7.14 -0.27 4.88
N ASP A 19 6.56 -1.46 4.82
CA ASP A 19 6.03 -2.04 3.58
C ASP A 19 4.83 -1.24 3.07
N PHE A 20 3.93 -0.82 3.95
CA PHE A 20 2.81 0.06 3.61
C PHE A 20 3.28 1.38 2.97
N CYS A 21 4.23 2.07 3.61
CA CYS A 21 4.77 3.30 3.05
C CYS A 21 5.45 3.10 1.68
N LYS A 22 6.14 1.96 1.48
CA LYS A 22 6.81 1.63 0.22
C LYS A 22 5.81 1.27 -0.88
N ILE A 23 4.79 0.48 -0.58
CA ILE A 23 3.80 0.08 -1.57
C ILE A 23 2.95 1.28 -2.01
N GLN A 24 2.62 2.21 -1.10
CA GLN A 24 1.96 3.46 -1.45
C GLN A 24 2.77 4.30 -2.43
N ARG A 25 4.09 4.45 -2.19
CA ARG A 25 4.99 5.17 -3.11
C ARG A 25 5.05 4.48 -4.47
N THR A 26 5.19 3.16 -4.47
CA THR A 26 5.24 2.36 -5.69
C THR A 26 3.95 2.50 -6.49
N CYS A 27 2.79 2.45 -5.82
CA CYS A 27 1.48 2.67 -6.41
C CYS A 27 1.37 4.02 -7.10
N ARG A 28 1.74 5.09 -6.40
CA ARG A 28 1.79 6.44 -6.99
C ARG A 28 2.72 6.52 -8.20
N ASP A 29 3.92 5.99 -8.09
CA ASP A 29 4.92 6.10 -9.16
C ASP A 29 4.46 5.34 -10.43
N LEU A 30 3.80 4.19 -10.25
CA LEU A 30 3.20 3.43 -11.35
C LEU A 30 2.00 4.14 -11.95
N ASP A 31 1.12 4.68 -11.10
CA ASP A 31 -0.02 5.48 -11.54
C ASP A 31 0.41 6.71 -12.34
N MET A 32 1.39 7.46 -11.85
CA MET A 32 1.94 8.64 -12.54
C MET A 32 2.56 8.30 -13.90
N ARG A 33 3.20 7.15 -14.04
CA ARG A 33 3.75 6.66 -15.32
C ARG A 33 2.66 6.25 -16.32
N ASN A 34 1.45 5.97 -15.84
CA ASN A 34 0.30 5.56 -16.65
C ASN A 34 -0.77 6.68 -16.72
N ASP A 35 -0.36 7.94 -16.54
CA ASP A 35 -1.20 9.15 -16.61
C ASP A 35 -2.40 9.15 -15.64
N VAL A 36 -2.31 8.39 -14.56
CA VAL A 36 -3.31 8.39 -13.48
C VAL A 36 -2.97 9.50 -12.51
N MET A 37 -3.69 10.61 -12.62
CA MET A 37 -3.45 11.82 -11.83
C MET A 37 -4.10 11.80 -10.44
N LYS A 38 -5.00 10.84 -10.18
CA LYS A 38 -5.70 10.69 -8.89
C LYS A 38 -5.78 9.21 -8.49
N PRO A 39 -5.54 8.87 -7.21
CA PRO A 39 -5.67 7.49 -6.76
C PRO A 39 -7.14 7.06 -6.75
N ILE A 40 -7.38 5.76 -6.96
CA ILE A 40 -8.72 5.17 -6.83
C ILE A 40 -9.23 5.25 -5.38
N ASN A 41 -8.30 5.11 -4.43
CA ASN A 41 -8.58 5.24 -3.01
C ASN A 41 -7.51 6.16 -2.40
N ASN A 42 -7.93 7.14 -1.61
CA ASN A 42 -7.04 8.12 -0.97
C ASN A 42 -5.91 7.48 -0.16
N LEU A 43 -6.09 6.24 0.32
CA LEU A 43 -5.07 5.50 1.08
C LEU A 43 -4.07 4.75 0.20
N TYR A 44 -4.27 4.69 -1.12
CA TYR A 44 -3.35 4.02 -2.04
C TYR A 44 -2.11 4.86 -2.30
N TRP A 45 -2.21 6.17 -2.15
CA TRP A 45 -1.08 7.09 -2.29
C TRP A 45 -0.72 7.70 -0.95
N PRO A 46 0.54 8.15 -0.78
CA PRO A 46 0.91 8.87 0.43
C PRO A 46 0.08 10.18 0.54
N PRO A 47 -0.44 10.52 1.74
CA PRO A 47 -1.31 11.69 1.92
C PRO A 47 -0.70 13.01 1.46
N ILE A 48 0.64 13.13 1.47
CA ILE A 48 1.39 14.31 1.00
C ILE A 48 1.14 14.60 -0.49
N PHE A 49 0.76 13.57 -1.26
CA PHE A 49 0.55 13.66 -2.71
C PHE A 49 -0.92 13.63 -3.11
N LEU A 50 -1.84 13.53 -2.14
CA LEU A 50 -3.23 13.84 -2.41
C LEU A 50 -3.30 15.35 -2.54
N ASP A 51 -3.36 15.82 -3.78
CA ASP A 51 -3.58 17.24 -4.04
C ASP A 51 -4.79 17.67 -3.23
N LYS A 52 -4.62 18.70 -2.39
CA LYS A 52 -5.74 19.54 -1.98
C LYS A 52 -6.18 20.20 -3.27
N SER A 53 -6.96 19.51 -4.10
CA SER A 53 -7.39 20.06 -5.37
C SER A 53 -7.95 21.44 -5.07
N ASP A 54 -7.45 22.47 -5.75
CA ASP A 54 -7.95 23.87 -5.73
C ASP A 54 -9.42 23.99 -6.21
N GLN A 55 -10.21 22.92 -6.07
CA GLN A 55 -11.64 23.08 -5.84
C GLN A 55 -11.74 23.74 -4.49
N GLU A 56 -12.44 24.87 -4.38
CA GLU A 56 -12.79 25.46 -3.09
C GLU A 56 -13.50 24.40 -2.25
N LEU A 57 -12.71 23.64 -1.50
CA LEU A 57 -13.18 22.66 -0.55
C LEU A 57 -13.91 23.48 0.49
N THR A 58 -15.16 23.15 0.72
CA THR A 58 -15.87 23.73 1.84
C THR A 58 -15.07 23.44 3.11
N LYS A 59 -15.12 24.33 4.11
CA LYS A 59 -14.46 24.08 5.42
C LYS A 59 -14.78 22.70 5.99
N LEU A 60 -15.95 22.15 5.67
CA LEU A 60 -16.35 20.81 6.07
C LEU A 60 -15.55 19.72 5.34
N GLU A 61 -15.33 19.86 4.03
CA GLU A 61 -14.52 18.93 3.24
C GLU A 61 -13.03 19.04 3.58
N GLU A 62 -12.52 20.22 3.91
CA GLU A 62 -11.15 20.38 4.43
C GLU A 62 -10.97 19.69 5.79
N MET A 63 -11.95 19.83 6.69
CA MET A 63 -11.96 19.13 7.98
C MET A 63 -12.06 17.61 7.79
N LEU A 64 -12.89 17.14 6.86
CA LEU A 64 -13.00 15.72 6.52
C LEU A 64 -11.73 15.19 5.88
N ALA A 65 -11.08 15.96 5.00
CA ALA A 65 -9.81 15.59 4.38
C ALA A 65 -8.70 15.49 5.44
N ALA A 66 -8.66 16.41 6.41
CA ALA A 66 -7.74 16.35 7.54
C ALA A 66 -8.00 15.14 8.44
N GLU A 67 -9.27 14.75 8.64
CA GLU A 67 -9.63 13.52 9.36
C GLU A 67 -9.27 12.25 8.57
N LEU A 68 -9.34 12.30 7.23
CA LEU A 68 -8.96 11.23 6.31
C LEU A 68 -7.44 11.11 6.08
N VAL A 69 -6.62 12.00 6.63
CA VAL A 69 -5.17 11.79 6.71
C VAL A 69 -4.92 10.69 7.73
N VAL A 70 -4.97 9.46 7.23
CA VAL A 70 -4.63 8.28 8.01
C VAL A 70 -3.13 8.31 8.25
N ASP A 71 -2.77 8.74 9.45
CA ASP A 71 -1.42 8.56 9.98
C ASP A 71 -1.15 7.05 10.07
N PRO A 72 -0.16 6.53 9.32
CA PRO A 72 0.20 5.12 9.38
C PRO A 72 0.53 4.66 10.80
N ASP A 73 0.91 5.54 11.73
CA ASP A 73 1.17 5.22 13.13
C ASP A 73 -0.11 5.05 13.97
N ARG A 74 -1.26 5.55 13.50
CA ARG A 74 -2.57 5.39 14.16
C ARG A 74 -3.30 4.12 13.72
N LEU A 75 -2.91 3.52 12.59
CA LEU A 75 -3.46 2.25 12.11
C LEU A 75 -2.96 1.07 12.93
N ASP A 76 -3.84 0.09 13.13
CA ASP A 76 -3.45 -1.18 13.70
C ASP A 76 -2.77 -2.10 12.66
N SER A 77 -2.15 -3.19 13.15
CA SER A 77 -1.41 -4.15 12.33
C SER A 77 -2.27 -4.88 11.29
N SER A 78 -3.57 -5.02 11.55
CA SER A 78 -4.54 -5.69 10.70
C SER A 78 -5.03 -4.75 9.59
N GLU A 79 -5.33 -3.50 9.93
CA GLU A 79 -5.68 -2.45 8.98
C GLU A 79 -4.55 -2.20 7.99
N LEU A 80 -3.31 -2.06 8.49
CA LEU A 80 -2.13 -1.93 7.62
C LEU A 80 -2.00 -3.08 6.64
N GLN A 81 -2.18 -4.32 7.14
CA GLN A 81 -2.10 -5.51 6.30
C GLN A 81 -3.18 -5.49 5.20
N ASN A 82 -4.42 -5.17 5.58
CA ASN A 82 -5.54 -5.07 4.64
C ASN A 82 -5.28 -4.00 3.56
N TYR A 83 -4.76 -2.83 3.93
CA TYR A 83 -4.44 -1.81 2.95
C TYR A 83 -3.28 -2.21 2.02
N ILE A 84 -2.25 -2.89 2.55
CA ILE A 84 -1.17 -3.44 1.71
C ILE A 84 -1.75 -4.41 0.67
N GLU A 85 -2.63 -5.32 1.09
CA GLU A 85 -3.27 -6.30 0.21
C GLU A 85 -4.12 -5.64 -0.88
N GLN A 86 -4.91 -4.62 -0.51
CA GLN A 86 -5.72 -3.86 -1.47
C GLN A 86 -4.88 -3.11 -2.51
N ILE A 87 -3.84 -2.39 -2.08
CA ILE A 87 -2.93 -1.68 -3.00
C ILE A 87 -2.23 -2.70 -3.89
N TRP A 88 -1.77 -3.81 -3.31
CA TRP A 88 -1.07 -4.83 -4.06
C TRP A 88 -1.96 -5.50 -5.10
N GLN A 89 -3.21 -5.83 -4.76
CA GLN A 89 -4.18 -6.37 -5.71
C GLN A 89 -4.41 -5.40 -6.87
N TYR A 90 -4.55 -4.11 -6.57
CA TYR A 90 -4.65 -3.06 -7.59
C TYR A 90 -3.43 -3.04 -8.53
N LEU A 91 -2.21 -3.16 -7.99
CA LEU A 91 -0.98 -3.22 -8.79
C LEU A 91 -0.91 -4.46 -9.70
N LYS A 92 -1.40 -5.61 -9.22
CA LYS A 92 -1.45 -6.83 -10.02
C LYS A 92 -2.46 -6.71 -11.16
N GLU A 93 -3.68 -6.30 -10.85
CA GLU A 93 -4.77 -6.28 -11.82
C GLU A 93 -4.57 -5.20 -12.88
N LYS A 94 -3.99 -4.06 -12.51
CA LYS A 94 -3.82 -2.93 -13.42
C LYS A 94 -2.49 -2.92 -14.15
N TYR A 95 -1.41 -3.29 -13.47
CA TYR A 95 -0.04 -3.14 -14.01
C TYR A 95 0.70 -4.47 -14.16
N PHE A 96 0.07 -5.60 -13.81
CA PHE A 96 0.74 -6.89 -13.72
C PHE A 96 2.05 -6.79 -12.94
N TYR A 97 2.06 -6.03 -11.85
CA TYR A 97 3.25 -5.77 -11.05
C TYR A 97 3.14 -6.44 -9.68
N CYS A 98 4.15 -7.23 -9.31
CA CYS A 98 4.25 -7.76 -7.94
C CYS A 98 5.20 -6.90 -7.11
N TYR A 99 4.64 -6.27 -6.06
CA TYR A 99 5.43 -5.49 -5.10
C TYR A 99 6.51 -6.31 -4.39
N TRP A 100 6.21 -7.55 -4.02
CA TRP A 100 7.16 -8.42 -3.30
C TRP A 100 8.28 -8.93 -4.21
N CYS A 101 7.99 -9.28 -5.47
CA CYS A 101 9.03 -9.67 -6.44
C CYS A 101 9.83 -8.47 -6.97
N GLY A 102 9.24 -7.28 -6.99
CA GLY A 102 9.85 -6.10 -7.59
C GLY A 102 9.92 -6.14 -9.12
N CYS A 103 9.04 -6.89 -9.78
CA CYS A 103 9.03 -7.07 -11.24
C CYS A 103 7.63 -6.92 -11.84
N PHE A 104 7.62 -6.63 -13.15
CA PHE A 104 6.44 -6.64 -14.00
C PHE A 104 6.32 -7.97 -14.72
N TYR A 105 5.09 -8.38 -14.97
CA TYR A 105 4.74 -9.53 -15.77
C TYR A 105 4.04 -9.07 -17.04
N THR A 106 4.08 -9.93 -18.06
CA THR A 106 3.55 -9.60 -19.39
C THR A 106 2.02 -9.69 -19.42
N ASP A 107 1.47 -10.69 -18.72
CA ASP A 107 0.05 -10.97 -18.64
C ASP A 107 -0.30 -11.75 -17.36
N TYR A 108 -1.56 -12.13 -17.23
CA TYR A 108 -2.05 -12.87 -16.08
C TYR A 108 -1.46 -14.29 -15.97
N GLU A 109 -1.20 -14.97 -17.10
CA GLU A 109 -0.65 -16.34 -17.08
C GLU A 109 0.81 -16.33 -16.66
N ASP A 110 1.58 -15.36 -17.15
CA ASP A 110 2.96 -15.08 -16.77
C ASP A 110 3.04 -14.74 -15.28
N PHE A 111 2.10 -13.92 -14.80
CA PHE A 111 1.99 -13.56 -13.39
C PHE A 111 1.76 -14.79 -12.50
N VAL A 112 0.76 -15.61 -12.80
CA VAL A 112 0.40 -16.78 -11.98
C VAL A 112 1.49 -17.85 -12.01
N SER A 113 2.22 -17.98 -13.12
CA SER A 113 3.24 -19.01 -13.29
C SER A 113 4.60 -18.65 -12.67
N ASN A 114 4.92 -17.35 -12.61
CA ASN A 114 6.25 -16.89 -12.17
C ASN A 114 6.24 -16.19 -10.81
N CYS A 115 5.09 -15.76 -10.29
CA CYS A 115 4.99 -15.18 -8.95
C CYS A 115 5.02 -16.32 -7.89
N PRO A 116 5.95 -16.30 -6.91
CA PRO A 116 6.09 -17.34 -5.88
C PRO A 116 4.81 -17.64 -5.09
N GLY A 117 3.94 -16.65 -4.91
CA GLY A 117 2.61 -16.86 -4.34
C GLY A 117 1.82 -15.57 -4.10
N PRO A 118 0.64 -15.66 -3.48
CA PRO A 118 -0.23 -14.53 -3.19
C PRO A 118 -0.03 -13.95 -1.79
N LEU A 119 1.00 -14.31 -1.03
CA LEU A 119 1.28 -13.69 0.28
C LEU A 119 2.73 -13.24 0.37
N LYS A 120 3.00 -12.28 1.29
CA LYS A 120 4.37 -11.79 1.54
C LYS A 120 5.34 -12.96 1.82
N HIS A 121 4.93 -13.90 2.66
CA HIS A 121 5.77 -15.02 3.09
C HIS A 121 6.13 -15.98 1.95
N ASP A 122 5.38 -15.98 0.83
CA ASP A 122 5.72 -16.82 -0.32
C ASP A 122 6.96 -16.32 -1.08
N HIS A 123 7.36 -15.07 -0.80
CA HIS A 123 8.48 -14.38 -1.45
C HIS A 123 9.69 -14.21 -0.53
N ASP A 124 9.56 -14.59 0.74
CA ASP A 124 10.66 -14.60 1.69
C ASP A 124 11.52 -15.85 1.42
N CYS A 125 12.46 -15.76 0.47
CA CYS A 125 13.55 -16.74 0.37
C CYS A 125 14.54 -16.52 1.52
N GLU A 126 14.74 -17.56 2.35
CA GLU A 126 15.76 -17.63 3.42
C GLU A 126 17.19 -17.30 2.92
#